data_AF-A0A2T3FPU7-F1
#
_entry.id   AF-A0A2T3FPU7-F1
#
_cell.length_a   1.000
_cell.length_b   1.000
_cell.length_c   1.000
_cell.angle_alpha   90.00
_cell.angle_beta   90.00
_cell.angle_gamma   90.00
#
_symmetry.space_group_name_H-M   'P 1'
#
loop_
_entity.id
_entity.type
_entity.pdbx_description
1 polymer ?
#
loop_
_entity_poly.entity_id
_entity_poly.type
_entity_poly.pdbx_seq_one_letter_code
_entity_poly.pdbx_strand_id
1 'polypeptide(L)'
;MTFYETLDSIMKQDFGGRGLLASLPASPLAAVSASLAHAKRAVLLTGFPVRMPDGSITGETDGPSGTANLAAALTAAGCGVSVVTDWSSYPHLEAALRFRAPQATLIRLPEQNTDNFIRTFIHDAKPTHLISLERPGKAENGHYHSMRGEQLDDMITDSALFLSAAREAGATVISIGDGGNEMGMGTFRREILAGVPHGELICTAEAADLTLASGVSNWWGWGIASLLSLELGRNLLPSDRTETELLRRVVAAGGVDGCTKKAELTVDALPLETHLRILQSVRELTDETLKKQTAKRETPYFYRERKVMAAV
;
A
#
# COMPACT_ATOMS: atom_id res chain seq x y z
N MET A 1 9.86 -8.62 -20.52
CA MET A 1 9.90 -7.94 -19.22
C MET A 1 10.13 -8.97 -18.12
N THR A 2 10.89 -8.60 -17.09
CA THR A 2 11.01 -9.38 -15.86
C THR A 2 9.68 -9.31 -15.07
N PHE A 3 9.50 -10.20 -14.09
CA PHE A 3 8.32 -10.16 -13.22
C PHE A 3 8.14 -8.79 -12.55
N TYR A 4 9.23 -8.18 -12.06
CA TYR A 4 9.18 -6.86 -11.42
C TYR A 4 8.80 -5.75 -12.40
N GLU A 5 9.35 -5.75 -13.62
CA GLU A 5 8.97 -4.77 -14.65
C GLU A 5 7.49 -4.86 -15.00
N THR A 6 6.96 -6.07 -15.18
CA THR A 6 5.54 -6.26 -15.51
C THR A 6 4.65 -5.88 -14.34
N LEU A 7 5.01 -6.26 -13.11
CA LEU A 7 4.24 -5.87 -11.92
C LEU A 7 4.22 -4.35 -11.76
N ASP A 8 5.37 -3.68 -11.87
CA ASP A 8 5.47 -2.22 -11.78
C ASP A 8 4.60 -1.53 -12.83
N SER A 9 4.64 -2.02 -14.08
CA SER A 9 3.81 -1.50 -15.16
C SER A 9 2.30 -1.67 -14.89
N ILE A 10 1.88 -2.76 -14.24
CA ILE A 10 0.47 -2.96 -13.87
C ILE A 10 0.07 -1.97 -12.77
N MET A 11 0.91 -1.80 -11.74
CA MET A 11 0.63 -0.92 -10.59
C MET A 11 0.64 0.57 -10.95
N LYS A 12 1.35 0.97 -12.02
CA LYS A 12 1.46 2.36 -12.50
C LYS A 12 0.52 2.69 -13.67
N GLN A 13 -0.56 1.93 -13.87
CA GLN A 13 -1.57 2.34 -14.85
C GLN A 13 -2.30 3.60 -14.38
N ASP A 14 -2.11 4.71 -15.10
CA ASP A 14 -2.60 6.04 -14.70
C ASP A 14 -3.96 6.37 -15.35
N PHE A 15 -5.04 5.77 -14.86
CA PHE A 15 -6.39 6.13 -15.32
C PHE A 15 -6.86 7.48 -14.78
N GLY A 16 -6.34 7.90 -13.62
CA GLY A 16 -6.69 9.16 -12.97
C GLY A 16 -6.02 10.38 -13.62
N GLY A 17 -4.90 10.18 -14.33
CA GLY A 17 -4.19 11.25 -15.03
C GLY A 17 -3.59 12.28 -14.08
N ARG A 18 -3.08 11.84 -12.92
CA ARG A 18 -2.60 12.75 -11.85
C ARG A 18 -1.30 13.47 -12.21
N GLY A 19 -0.64 13.09 -13.30
CA GLY A 19 0.58 13.74 -13.81
C GLY A 19 1.88 13.24 -13.16
N LEU A 20 1.79 12.32 -12.21
CA LEU A 20 2.94 11.77 -11.49
C LEU A 20 3.62 10.63 -12.26
N LEU A 21 2.86 9.58 -12.55
CA LEU A 21 3.38 8.24 -12.86
C LEU A 21 4.26 8.16 -14.10
N ALA A 22 3.94 8.91 -15.15
CA ALA A 22 4.67 8.87 -16.43
C ALA A 22 6.13 9.32 -16.32
N SER A 23 6.48 10.07 -15.28
CA SER A 23 7.82 10.64 -15.09
C SER A 23 8.68 9.90 -14.06
N LEU A 24 8.09 8.91 -13.37
CA LEU A 24 8.74 8.22 -12.26
C LEU A 24 9.81 7.21 -12.74
N PRO A 25 10.87 6.99 -11.94
CA PRO A 25 11.76 5.86 -12.14
C PRO A 25 11.03 4.53 -11.91
N ALA A 26 11.68 3.42 -12.30
CA ALA A 26 11.20 2.08 -11.97
C ALA A 26 11.08 1.91 -10.45
N SER A 27 10.02 1.24 -9.99
CA SER A 27 9.83 1.00 -8.55
C SER A 27 10.91 0.07 -8.01
N PRO A 28 11.37 0.24 -6.74
CA PRO A 28 12.45 -0.54 -6.16
C PRO A 28 12.01 -1.95 -5.72
N LEU A 29 11.32 -2.71 -6.58
CA LEU A 29 10.62 -3.95 -6.19
C LEU A 29 11.54 -5.07 -5.72
N ALA A 30 12.77 -5.13 -6.25
CA ALA A 30 13.77 -6.08 -5.74
C ALA A 30 14.16 -5.77 -4.28
N ALA A 31 14.32 -4.48 -3.93
CA ALA A 31 14.63 -4.07 -2.57
C ALA A 31 13.43 -4.24 -1.63
N VAL A 32 12.22 -3.90 -2.10
CA VAL A 32 10.98 -4.16 -1.36
C VAL A 32 10.84 -5.65 -1.06
N SER A 33 10.94 -6.50 -2.08
CA SER A 33 10.85 -7.97 -1.92
C SER A 33 11.89 -8.50 -0.93
N ALA A 34 13.15 -8.08 -1.06
CA ALA A 34 14.22 -8.48 -0.14
C ALA A 34 13.99 -8.02 1.31
N SER A 35 13.48 -6.80 1.52
CA SER A 35 13.15 -6.30 2.86
C SER A 35 12.03 -7.11 3.51
N LEU A 36 10.96 -7.38 2.74
CA LEU A 36 9.77 -8.08 3.22
C LEU A 36 10.03 -9.55 3.58
N ALA A 37 11.03 -10.20 2.97
CA ALA A 37 11.48 -11.53 3.37
C ALA A 37 11.95 -11.59 4.85
N HIS A 38 12.28 -10.44 5.44
CA HIS A 38 12.69 -10.30 6.84
C HIS A 38 11.62 -9.64 7.72
N ALA A 39 10.39 -9.44 7.20
CA ALA A 39 9.29 -8.87 7.97
C ALA A 39 8.87 -9.83 9.10
N LYS A 40 8.88 -9.32 10.34
CA LYS A 40 8.44 -10.05 11.54
C LYS A 40 7.32 -9.34 12.26
N ARG A 41 7.37 -8.00 12.31
CA ARG A 41 6.37 -7.13 12.92
C ARG A 41 6.20 -5.92 12.01
N ALA A 42 5.02 -5.76 11.43
CA ALA A 42 4.71 -4.67 10.52
C ALA A 42 3.65 -3.76 11.14
N VAL A 43 3.92 -2.46 11.09
CA VAL A 43 2.92 -1.41 11.33
C VAL A 43 2.44 -0.93 9.98
N LEU A 44 1.14 -1.03 9.72
CA LEU A 44 0.49 -0.47 8.53
C LEU A 44 -0.21 0.82 8.94
N LEU A 45 0.06 1.93 8.26
CA LEU A 45 -0.56 3.22 8.53
C LEU A 45 -1.36 3.66 7.30
N THR A 46 -2.66 3.87 7.47
CA THR A 46 -3.56 4.18 6.35
C THR A 46 -4.72 5.07 6.77
N GLY A 47 -5.38 5.67 5.79
CA GLY A 47 -6.62 6.42 5.95
C GLY A 47 -6.43 7.84 5.49
N PHE A 48 -7.29 8.25 4.55
CA PHE A 48 -7.35 9.60 4.01
C PHE A 48 -8.76 10.16 4.24
N PRO A 49 -8.90 11.33 4.89
CA PRO A 49 -10.21 11.85 5.24
C PRO A 49 -10.84 12.67 4.09
N VAL A 50 -12.16 12.60 3.99
CA VAL A 50 -13.00 13.27 3.00
C VAL A 50 -14.04 14.12 3.71
N ARG A 51 -14.11 15.40 3.33
CA ARG A 51 -15.15 16.31 3.79
C ARG A 51 -16.35 16.24 2.85
N MET A 52 -17.48 15.84 3.40
CA MET A 52 -18.75 15.68 2.71
C MET A 52 -19.46 17.04 2.52
N PRO A 53 -20.37 17.16 1.54
CA PRO A 53 -21.11 18.41 1.30
C PRO A 53 -21.93 18.91 2.50
N ASP A 54 -22.35 18.02 3.40
CA ASP A 54 -23.08 18.35 4.63
C ASP A 54 -22.15 18.77 5.79
N GLY A 55 -20.84 18.84 5.55
CA GLY A 55 -19.83 19.21 6.53
C GLY A 55 -19.30 18.05 7.38
N SER A 56 -19.91 16.86 7.29
CA SER A 56 -19.39 15.67 7.95
C SER A 56 -18.06 15.21 7.34
N ILE A 57 -17.30 14.43 8.11
CA ILE A 57 -16.01 13.88 7.69
C ILE A 57 -16.08 12.37 7.83
N THR A 58 -15.60 11.68 6.80
CA THR A 58 -15.45 10.22 6.75
C THR A 58 -14.13 9.88 6.05
N GLY A 59 -13.68 8.63 6.08
CA GLY A 59 -12.55 8.16 5.26
C GLY A 59 -12.93 7.77 3.83
N GLU A 60 -11.98 7.85 2.91
CA GLU A 60 -12.19 7.37 1.54
C GLU A 60 -12.06 5.85 1.36
N THR A 61 -12.38 5.37 0.16
CA THR A 61 -12.30 3.96 -0.25
C THR A 61 -10.90 3.53 -0.68
N ASP A 62 -10.01 4.46 -1.04
CA ASP A 62 -8.59 4.16 -1.21
C ASP A 62 -7.86 4.12 0.14
N GLY A 63 -7.01 3.12 0.34
CA GLY A 63 -6.41 2.81 1.63
C GLY A 63 -6.94 1.52 2.30
N PRO A 64 -8.22 1.46 2.71
CA PRO A 64 -8.76 0.36 3.51
C PRO A 64 -8.61 -1.04 2.89
N SER A 65 -9.02 -1.20 1.62
CA SER A 65 -9.02 -2.52 0.94
C SER A 65 -7.60 -3.02 0.68
N GLY A 66 -6.71 -2.14 0.23
CA GLY A 66 -5.29 -2.42 0.01
C GLY A 66 -4.59 -2.79 1.30
N THR A 67 -4.83 -2.04 2.36
CA THR A 67 -4.28 -2.34 3.70
C THR A 67 -4.76 -3.69 4.22
N ALA A 68 -6.04 -4.04 4.03
CA ALA A 68 -6.55 -5.33 4.48
C ALA A 68 -5.96 -6.51 3.68
N ASN A 69 -5.75 -6.36 2.37
CA ASN A 69 -5.05 -7.34 1.55
C ASN A 69 -3.56 -7.47 1.92
N LEU A 70 -2.88 -6.35 2.16
CA LEU A 70 -1.51 -6.29 2.63
C LEU A 70 -1.35 -6.99 3.99
N ALA A 71 -2.22 -6.66 4.95
CA ALA A 71 -2.25 -7.27 6.27
C ALA A 71 -2.44 -8.79 6.19
N ALA A 72 -3.34 -9.26 5.32
CA ALA A 72 -3.57 -10.68 5.11
C ALA A 72 -2.33 -11.40 4.53
N ALA A 73 -1.66 -10.79 3.55
CA ALA A 73 -0.46 -11.36 2.94
C ALA A 73 0.72 -11.43 3.93
N LEU A 74 0.95 -10.35 4.69
CA LEU A 74 1.98 -10.30 5.74
C LEU A 74 1.71 -11.33 6.85
N THR A 75 0.46 -11.41 7.31
CA THR A 75 0.06 -12.43 8.31
C THR A 75 0.30 -13.84 7.77
N ALA A 76 -0.04 -14.10 6.50
CA ALA A 76 0.19 -15.38 5.85
C ALA A 76 1.70 -15.72 5.66
N ALA A 77 2.57 -14.71 5.70
CA ALA A 77 4.02 -14.85 5.73
C ALA A 77 4.60 -14.99 7.16
N GLY A 78 3.75 -15.03 8.19
CA GLY A 78 4.17 -15.17 9.59
C GLY A 78 4.56 -13.85 10.28
N CYS A 79 4.24 -12.71 9.68
CA CYS A 79 4.46 -11.40 10.27
C CYS A 79 3.32 -11.03 11.23
N GLY A 80 3.65 -10.50 12.41
CA GLY A 80 2.67 -9.86 13.29
C GLY A 80 2.28 -8.48 12.74
N VAL A 81 1.00 -8.23 12.53
CA VAL A 81 0.52 -7.00 11.88
C VAL A 81 -0.30 -6.14 12.85
N SER A 82 0.10 -4.88 12.98
CA SER A 82 -0.71 -3.82 13.58
C SER A 82 -1.10 -2.82 12.51
N VAL A 83 -2.38 -2.50 12.41
CA VAL A 83 -2.92 -1.47 11.51
C VAL A 83 -3.30 -0.27 12.35
N VAL A 84 -2.77 0.88 11.99
CA VAL A 84 -3.00 2.16 12.66
C VAL A 84 -3.77 3.06 11.71
N THR A 85 -4.82 3.69 12.23
CA THR A 85 -5.62 4.68 11.50
C THR A 85 -6.23 5.68 12.47
N ASP A 86 -6.85 6.73 11.96
CA ASP A 86 -7.57 7.71 12.78
C ASP A 86 -9.08 7.47 12.76
N TRP A 87 -9.80 8.33 13.47
CA TRP A 87 -11.22 8.19 13.73
C TRP A 87 -12.08 8.16 12.45
N SER A 88 -11.69 8.91 11.40
CA SER A 88 -12.47 9.00 10.16
C SER A 88 -12.42 7.72 9.33
N SER A 89 -11.30 7.00 9.36
CA SER A 89 -11.10 5.78 8.59
C SER A 89 -11.28 4.50 9.42
N TYR A 90 -11.34 4.62 10.75
CA TYR A 90 -11.46 3.48 11.68
C TYR A 90 -12.61 2.51 11.35
N PRO A 91 -13.87 2.97 11.13
CA PRO A 91 -14.98 2.03 10.86
C PRO A 91 -14.75 1.21 9.59
N HIS A 92 -14.12 1.80 8.58
CA HIS A 92 -13.87 1.19 7.29
C HIS A 92 -12.79 0.13 7.40
N LEU A 93 -11.70 0.44 8.13
CA LEU A 93 -10.64 -0.51 8.42
C LEU A 93 -11.11 -1.63 9.32
N GLU A 94 -11.98 -1.35 10.30
CA GLU A 94 -12.55 -2.40 11.15
C GLU A 94 -13.36 -3.39 10.31
N ALA A 95 -14.23 -2.90 9.41
CA ALA A 95 -15.01 -3.74 8.51
C ALA A 95 -14.12 -4.54 7.54
N ALA A 96 -13.11 -3.90 6.96
CA ALA A 96 -12.19 -4.52 6.01
C ALA A 96 -11.32 -5.61 6.66
N LEU A 97 -10.70 -5.30 7.81
CA LEU A 97 -9.80 -6.22 8.52
C LEU A 97 -10.55 -7.40 9.12
N ARG A 98 -11.73 -7.19 9.72
CA ARG A 98 -12.56 -8.30 10.23
C ARG A 98 -12.87 -9.33 9.15
N PHE A 99 -13.05 -8.89 7.91
CA PHE A 99 -13.34 -9.77 6.78
C PHE A 99 -12.07 -10.42 6.20
N ARG A 100 -11.02 -9.63 5.95
CA ARG A 100 -9.87 -10.08 5.14
C ARG A 100 -8.63 -10.48 5.95
N ALA A 101 -8.41 -9.87 7.11
CA ALA A 101 -7.21 -10.05 7.94
C ALA A 101 -7.54 -10.00 9.45
N PRO A 102 -8.41 -10.90 9.97
CA PRO A 102 -8.92 -10.80 11.34
C PRO A 102 -7.87 -11.02 12.44
N GLN A 103 -6.66 -11.47 12.08
CA GLN A 103 -5.53 -11.60 13.01
C GLN A 103 -4.73 -10.30 13.18
N ALA A 104 -4.92 -9.32 12.29
CA ALA A 104 -4.27 -8.02 12.42
C ALA A 104 -4.91 -7.23 13.58
N THR A 105 -4.10 -6.53 14.36
CA THR A 105 -4.59 -5.66 15.44
C THR A 105 -4.90 -4.29 14.87
N LEU A 106 -6.15 -3.82 14.97
CA LEU A 106 -6.53 -2.47 14.59
C LEU A 106 -6.37 -1.51 15.77
N ILE A 107 -5.74 -0.37 15.53
CA ILE A 107 -5.39 0.64 16.53
C ILE A 107 -5.87 2.01 16.03
N ARG A 108 -6.68 2.68 16.84
CA ARG A 108 -7.08 4.07 16.60
C ARG A 108 -6.05 5.01 17.22
N LEU A 109 -5.60 6.00 16.45
CA LEU A 109 -4.77 7.08 16.97
C LEU A 109 -5.55 7.93 17.99
N PRO A 110 -4.90 8.32 19.11
CA PRO A 110 -5.50 9.25 20.04
C PRO A 110 -5.46 10.67 19.45
N GLU A 111 -6.53 11.43 19.66
CA GLU A 111 -6.66 12.82 19.20
C GLU A 111 -5.79 13.80 20.01
N GLN A 112 -5.23 13.35 21.14
CA GLN A 112 -4.37 14.13 22.01
C GLN A 112 -3.12 13.32 22.37
N ASN A 113 -2.01 14.01 22.64
CA ASN A 113 -0.72 13.39 22.98
C ASN A 113 -0.24 12.35 21.96
N THR A 114 -0.57 12.56 20.68
CA THR A 114 -0.30 11.60 19.61
C THR A 114 1.18 11.31 19.45
N ASP A 115 2.05 12.31 19.57
CA ASP A 115 3.51 12.11 19.51
C ASP A 115 4.02 11.13 20.57
N ASN A 116 3.58 11.29 21.82
CA ASN A 116 3.96 10.39 22.90
C ASN A 116 3.40 8.98 22.68
N PHE A 117 2.17 8.88 22.17
CA PHE A 117 1.58 7.61 21.78
C PHE A 117 2.41 6.93 20.69
N ILE A 118 2.78 7.63 19.62
CA ILE A 118 3.57 7.09 18.51
C ILE A 118 4.92 6.58 19.01
N ARG A 119 5.63 7.37 19.82
CA ARG A 119 6.93 6.96 20.38
C ARG A 119 6.80 5.71 21.25
N THR A 120 5.82 5.67 22.14
CA THR A 120 5.56 4.52 23.03
C THR A 120 5.17 3.29 22.21
N PHE A 121 4.26 3.46 21.25
CA PHE A 121 3.79 2.38 20.40
C PHE A 121 4.92 1.77 19.56
N ILE A 122 5.75 2.60 18.91
CA ILE A 122 6.90 2.12 18.13
C ILE A 122 7.92 1.42 19.03
N HIS A 123 8.21 1.98 20.21
CA HIS A 123 9.11 1.38 21.19
C HIS A 123 8.63 -0.01 21.65
N ASP A 124 7.33 -0.17 21.90
CA ASP A 124 6.76 -1.40 22.43
C ASP A 124 6.53 -2.45 21.32
N ALA A 125 6.03 -2.02 20.16
CA ALA A 125 5.78 -2.89 19.01
C ALA A 125 7.09 -3.37 18.35
N LYS A 126 8.17 -2.58 18.47
CA LYS A 126 9.49 -2.85 17.86
C LYS A 126 9.35 -3.30 16.40
N PRO A 127 8.68 -2.51 15.54
CA PRO A 127 8.41 -2.93 14.17
C PRO A 127 9.72 -3.24 13.43
N THR A 128 9.69 -4.24 12.55
CA THR A 128 10.74 -4.36 11.53
C THR A 128 10.37 -3.58 10.27
N HIS A 129 9.09 -3.30 10.06
CA HIS A 129 8.59 -2.52 8.94
C HIS A 129 7.50 -1.54 9.37
N LEU A 130 7.55 -0.34 8.82
CA LEU A 130 6.43 0.59 8.76
C LEU A 130 6.03 0.71 7.29
N ILE A 131 4.74 0.50 6.98
CA ILE A 131 4.21 0.66 5.63
C ILE A 131 3.08 1.68 5.67
N SER A 132 3.27 2.87 5.11
CA SER A 132 2.17 3.80 4.86
C SER A 132 1.50 3.49 3.53
N LEU A 133 0.17 3.55 3.49
CA LEU A 133 -0.63 3.31 2.30
C LEU A 133 -1.81 4.27 2.31
N GLU A 134 -1.85 5.20 1.36
CA GLU A 134 -2.90 6.23 1.26
C GLU A 134 -3.08 6.96 2.59
N ARG A 135 -1.98 7.48 3.11
CA ARG A 135 -1.95 8.28 4.34
C ARG A 135 -1.45 9.67 3.99
N PRO A 136 -2.19 10.76 4.27
CA PRO A 136 -1.69 12.12 4.07
C PRO A 136 -0.35 12.36 4.79
N GLY A 137 0.58 13.05 4.12
CA GLY A 137 1.83 13.52 4.72
C GLY A 137 1.86 15.05 4.80
N LYS A 138 2.70 15.58 5.68
CA LYS A 138 2.90 17.03 5.79
C LYS A 138 3.72 17.54 4.61
N ALA A 139 3.27 18.61 3.98
CA ALA A 139 4.06 19.39 3.05
C ALA A 139 5.12 20.24 3.80
N GLU A 140 5.97 20.95 3.06
CA GLU A 140 7.02 21.82 3.65
C GLU A 140 6.48 22.90 4.58
N ASN A 141 5.23 23.32 4.38
CA ASN A 141 4.57 24.31 5.23
C ASN A 141 4.07 23.70 6.57
N GLY A 142 4.27 22.40 6.80
CA GLY A 142 3.86 21.71 8.02
C GLY A 142 2.40 21.26 8.06
N HIS A 143 1.66 21.41 6.96
CA HIS A 143 0.23 21.10 6.86
C HIS A 143 -0.04 19.90 5.95
N TYR A 144 -1.18 19.24 6.18
CA TYR A 144 -1.70 18.20 5.30
C TYR A 144 -2.58 18.81 4.22
N HIS A 145 -2.46 18.33 2.99
CA HIS A 145 -3.22 18.85 1.85
C HIS A 145 -3.92 17.75 1.03
N SER A 146 -5.09 18.06 0.49
CA SER A 146 -5.71 17.27 -0.58
C SER A 146 -5.03 17.51 -1.93
N MET A 147 -5.33 16.69 -2.93
CA MET A 147 -4.91 16.94 -4.32
C MET A 147 -5.42 18.27 -4.90
N ARG A 148 -6.46 18.87 -4.29
CA ARG A 148 -7.00 20.19 -4.64
C ARG A 148 -6.31 21.34 -3.89
N GLY A 149 -5.31 21.04 -3.06
CA GLY A 149 -4.61 22.02 -2.22
C GLY A 149 -5.36 22.40 -0.94
N GLU A 150 -6.52 21.78 -0.66
CA GLU A 150 -7.30 22.06 0.56
C GLU A 150 -6.53 21.55 1.78
N GLN A 151 -6.43 22.36 2.83
CA GLN A 151 -5.80 21.94 4.09
C GLN A 151 -6.69 20.94 4.84
N LEU A 152 -6.09 19.89 5.38
CA LEU A 152 -6.79 18.73 5.99
C LEU A 152 -6.59 18.59 7.50
N ASP A 153 -5.86 19.50 8.14
CA ASP A 153 -5.41 19.36 9.53
C ASP A 153 -6.55 19.18 10.55
N ASP A 154 -7.74 19.71 10.27
CA ASP A 154 -8.90 19.57 11.15
C ASP A 154 -9.67 18.24 10.94
N MET A 155 -9.26 17.44 9.95
CA MET A 155 -9.87 16.17 9.57
C MET A 155 -9.01 14.96 9.93
N ILE A 156 -7.76 15.18 10.31
CA ILE A 156 -6.76 14.13 10.46
C ILE A 156 -6.05 14.22 11.80
N THR A 157 -5.75 13.07 12.40
CA THR A 157 -4.83 13.02 13.54
C THR A 157 -3.39 13.03 13.04
N ASP A 158 -2.56 13.95 13.57
CA ASP A 158 -1.16 14.07 13.17
C ASP A 158 -0.43 12.74 13.36
N SER A 159 0.19 12.28 12.27
CA SER A 159 0.87 10.99 12.20
C SER A 159 2.26 11.11 11.58
N ALA A 160 2.74 12.35 11.34
CA ALA A 160 4.02 12.59 10.67
C ALA A 160 5.19 11.91 11.39
N LEU A 161 5.14 11.86 12.73
CA LEU A 161 6.19 11.28 13.56
C LEU A 161 6.43 9.78 13.32
N PHE A 162 5.50 9.04 12.70
CA PHE A 162 5.68 7.61 12.43
C PHE A 162 6.92 7.31 11.59
N LEU A 163 7.19 8.09 10.53
CA LEU A 163 8.32 7.82 9.62
C LEU A 163 9.66 7.89 10.36
N SER A 164 9.91 9.01 11.04
CA SER A 164 11.15 9.22 11.80
C SER A 164 11.26 8.27 12.99
N ALA A 165 10.19 8.07 13.76
CA ALA A 165 10.21 7.16 14.91
C ALA A 165 10.47 5.70 14.49
N ALA A 166 9.86 5.23 13.40
CA ALA A 166 10.09 3.88 12.89
C ALA A 166 11.54 3.70 12.40
N ARG A 167 12.08 4.69 11.70
CA ARG A 167 13.48 4.69 11.24
C ARG A 167 14.47 4.69 12.41
N GLU A 168 14.23 5.51 13.43
CA GLU A 168 15.03 5.53 14.67
C GLU A 168 15.00 4.19 15.40
N ALA A 169 13.87 3.46 15.34
CA ALA A 169 13.73 2.12 15.88
C ALA A 169 14.35 1.01 14.99
N GLY A 170 14.92 1.36 13.83
CA GLY A 170 15.55 0.43 12.89
C GLY A 170 14.58 -0.32 11.98
N ALA A 171 13.33 0.14 11.86
CA ALA A 171 12.37 -0.42 10.92
C ALA A 171 12.63 0.10 9.50
N THR A 172 12.41 -0.75 8.49
CA THR A 172 12.35 -0.29 7.09
C THR A 172 11.04 0.44 6.84
N VAL A 173 11.13 1.66 6.31
CA VAL A 173 9.97 2.49 6.01
C VAL A 173 9.62 2.37 4.52
N ILE A 174 8.46 1.81 4.24
CA ILE A 174 7.89 1.72 2.89
C ILE A 174 6.69 2.66 2.82
N SER A 175 6.58 3.44 1.76
CA SER A 175 5.43 4.33 1.55
C SER A 175 4.79 4.14 0.19
N ILE A 176 3.47 4.13 0.19
CA ILE A 176 2.62 3.94 -0.99
C ILE A 176 1.68 5.15 -1.11
N GLY A 177 1.64 5.74 -2.29
CA GLY A 177 0.76 6.85 -2.66
C GLY A 177 0.54 6.91 -4.17
N ASP A 178 -0.42 7.72 -4.62
CA ASP A 178 -0.74 7.91 -6.02
C ASP A 178 -0.78 9.38 -6.47
N GLY A 179 -0.82 10.32 -5.53
CA GLY A 179 -1.00 11.75 -5.77
C GLY A 179 0.22 12.62 -5.47
N GLY A 180 1.08 12.21 -4.53
CA GLY A 180 2.26 12.96 -4.08
C GLY A 180 2.07 13.74 -2.77
N ASN A 181 0.83 13.82 -2.27
CA ASN A 181 0.46 14.40 -0.98
C ASN A 181 0.40 13.35 0.15
N GLU A 182 0.75 12.10 -0.15
CA GLU A 182 0.85 11.02 0.80
C GLU A 182 2.23 10.97 1.47
N MET A 183 2.22 10.49 2.70
CA MET A 183 3.36 10.31 3.55
C MET A 183 4.45 9.47 2.84
N GLY A 184 5.66 10.02 2.77
CA GLY A 184 6.83 9.36 2.15
C GLY A 184 6.98 9.61 0.65
N MET A 185 6.05 10.33 0.03
CA MET A 185 6.12 10.70 -1.39
C MET A 185 7.13 11.82 -1.71
N GLY A 186 7.71 12.47 -0.69
CA GLY A 186 8.82 13.42 -0.87
C GLY A 186 10.03 12.84 -1.63
N THR A 187 10.15 11.51 -1.72
CA THR A 187 11.09 10.81 -2.60
C THR A 187 10.98 11.24 -4.07
N PHE A 188 9.78 11.56 -4.55
CA PHE A 188 9.50 11.94 -5.94
C PHE A 188 9.29 13.45 -6.10
N ARG A 189 9.87 14.26 -5.22
CA ARG A 189 9.65 15.71 -5.19
C ARG A 189 9.84 16.38 -6.55
N ARG A 190 10.89 16.01 -7.29
CA ARG A 190 11.16 16.61 -8.60
C ARG A 190 10.02 16.37 -9.58
N GLU A 191 9.52 15.13 -9.63
CA GLU A 191 8.44 14.69 -10.49
C GLU A 191 7.09 15.31 -10.06
N ILE A 192 6.83 15.35 -8.75
CA ILE A 192 5.61 15.95 -8.19
C ILE A 192 5.54 17.45 -8.52
N LEU A 193 6.61 18.21 -8.28
CA LEU A 193 6.65 19.64 -8.57
C LEU A 193 6.48 19.94 -10.08
N ALA A 194 6.97 19.06 -10.94
CA ALA A 194 6.92 19.26 -12.38
C ALA A 194 5.59 18.83 -13.02
N GLY A 195 4.97 17.77 -12.50
CA GLY A 195 3.86 17.08 -13.18
C GLY A 195 2.51 17.15 -12.46
N VAL A 196 2.49 17.30 -11.13
CA VAL A 196 1.26 17.19 -10.34
C VAL A 196 0.63 18.58 -10.15
N PRO A 197 -0.68 18.74 -10.40
CA PRO A 197 -1.40 19.96 -10.06
C PRO A 197 -1.23 20.33 -8.59
N HIS A 198 -0.89 21.58 -8.31
CA HIS A 198 -0.55 22.06 -6.95
C HIS A 198 0.67 21.37 -6.31
N GLY A 199 1.54 20.70 -7.08
CA GLY A 199 2.69 19.95 -6.58
C GLY A 199 3.58 20.72 -5.61
N GLU A 200 3.85 22.01 -5.86
CA GLU A 200 4.63 22.86 -4.94
C GLU A 200 4.00 23.01 -3.55
N LEU A 201 2.67 23.01 -3.46
CA LEU A 201 1.91 23.14 -2.21
C LEU A 201 1.75 21.80 -1.50
N ILE A 202 1.43 20.74 -2.25
CA ILE A 202 0.96 19.48 -1.67
C ILE A 202 2.06 18.44 -1.47
N CYS A 203 3.20 18.58 -2.17
CA CYS A 203 4.29 17.61 -2.08
C CYS A 203 4.73 17.44 -0.63
N THR A 204 4.71 16.20 -0.16
CA THR A 204 5.14 15.90 1.20
C THR A 204 6.64 16.15 1.38
N ALA A 205 7.01 16.63 2.57
CA ALA A 205 8.39 17.00 2.87
C ALA A 205 9.28 15.76 3.10
N GLU A 206 8.73 14.74 3.78
CA GLU A 206 9.48 13.55 4.16
C GLU A 206 9.48 12.47 3.06
N ALA A 207 10.64 11.82 2.92
CA ALA A 207 10.86 10.67 2.06
C ALA A 207 10.86 9.36 2.88
N ALA A 208 10.35 8.29 2.26
CA ALA A 208 10.48 6.93 2.77
C ALA A 208 11.80 6.29 2.34
N ASP A 209 12.17 5.15 2.94
CA ASP A 209 13.34 4.40 2.50
C ASP A 209 13.07 3.71 1.15
N LEU A 210 11.83 3.23 0.97
CA LEU A 210 11.33 2.64 -0.27
C LEU A 210 9.95 3.24 -0.59
N THR A 211 9.83 3.95 -1.70
CA THR A 211 8.54 4.55 -2.13
C THR A 211 7.98 3.81 -3.34
N LEU A 212 6.68 3.53 -3.31
CA LEU A 212 5.93 2.81 -4.33
C LEU A 212 4.75 3.68 -4.80
N ALA A 213 4.88 4.28 -5.97
CA ALA A 213 3.77 5.01 -6.57
C ALA A 213 2.78 4.07 -7.25
N SER A 214 1.50 4.43 -7.30
CA SER A 214 0.47 3.66 -8.01
C SER A 214 -0.51 4.54 -8.77
N GLY A 215 -1.33 3.91 -9.61
CA GLY A 215 -2.54 4.56 -10.14
C GLY A 215 -3.67 4.64 -9.12
N VAL A 216 -3.70 3.71 -8.16
CA VAL A 216 -4.58 3.69 -6.98
C VAL A 216 -3.81 2.96 -5.87
N SER A 217 -3.63 3.56 -4.70
CA SER A 217 -2.77 3.02 -3.64
C SER A 217 -3.18 1.62 -3.18
N ASN A 218 -4.48 1.31 -3.17
CA ASN A 218 -5.00 -0.02 -2.85
C ASN A 218 -4.34 -1.15 -3.65
N TRP A 219 -3.92 -0.89 -4.90
CA TRP A 219 -3.36 -1.92 -5.78
C TRP A 219 -2.04 -2.48 -5.26
N TRP A 220 -1.24 -1.68 -4.57
CA TRP A 220 -0.02 -2.19 -3.93
C TRP A 220 -0.29 -3.17 -2.80
N GLY A 221 -1.50 -3.20 -2.24
CA GLY A 221 -1.94 -4.31 -1.39
C GLY A 221 -1.87 -5.66 -2.11
N TRP A 222 -2.25 -5.69 -3.40
CA TRP A 222 -2.10 -6.88 -4.26
C TRP A 222 -0.67 -7.04 -4.78
N GLY A 223 0.00 -5.95 -5.12
CA GLY A 223 1.39 -5.96 -5.58
C GLY A 223 2.33 -6.59 -4.55
N ILE A 224 2.24 -6.16 -3.30
CA ILE A 224 3.01 -6.75 -2.19
C ILE A 224 2.56 -8.19 -1.92
N ALA A 225 1.25 -8.48 -1.97
CA ALA A 225 0.78 -9.87 -1.86
C ALA A 225 1.37 -10.77 -2.96
N SER A 226 1.56 -10.25 -4.17
CA SER A 226 2.22 -10.94 -5.28
C SER A 226 3.70 -11.18 -5.00
N LEU A 227 4.44 -10.18 -4.50
CA LEU A 227 5.84 -10.34 -4.08
C LEU A 227 5.98 -11.46 -3.03
N LEU A 228 5.17 -11.41 -1.97
CA LEU A 228 5.16 -12.42 -0.90
C LEU A 228 4.69 -13.79 -1.40
N SER A 229 3.82 -13.83 -2.41
CA SER A 229 3.39 -15.10 -3.02
C SER A 229 4.57 -15.85 -3.63
N LEU A 230 5.46 -15.14 -4.33
CA LEU A 230 6.65 -15.73 -4.93
C LEU A 230 7.65 -16.19 -3.87
N GLU A 231 7.81 -15.43 -2.79
CA GLU A 231 8.70 -15.78 -1.67
C GLU A 231 8.23 -17.08 -1.00
N LEU A 232 6.92 -17.20 -0.71
CA LEU A 232 6.34 -18.36 -0.06
C LEU A 232 6.05 -19.53 -1.02
N GLY A 233 6.18 -19.33 -2.33
CA GLY A 233 5.84 -20.34 -3.34
C GLY A 233 4.34 -20.69 -3.41
N ARG A 234 3.45 -19.77 -2.99
CA ARG A 234 1.99 -19.96 -3.03
C ARG A 234 1.27 -18.64 -3.26
N ASN A 235 0.16 -18.66 -4.00
CA ASN A 235 -0.60 -17.44 -4.29
C ASN A 235 -1.38 -16.94 -3.05
N LEU A 236 -1.18 -15.66 -2.67
CA LEU A 236 -1.81 -14.98 -1.53
C LEU A 236 -2.86 -13.93 -1.94
N LEU A 237 -3.03 -13.68 -3.23
CA LEU A 237 -3.94 -12.66 -3.75
C LEU A 237 -5.42 -13.03 -3.49
N PRO A 238 -6.29 -12.03 -3.28
CA PRO A 238 -7.72 -12.26 -3.14
C PRO A 238 -8.34 -12.72 -4.46
N SER A 239 -9.52 -13.35 -4.38
CA SER A 239 -10.38 -13.54 -5.55
C SER A 239 -11.23 -12.31 -5.82
N ASP A 240 -11.77 -12.18 -7.03
CA ASP A 240 -12.66 -11.09 -7.43
C ASP A 240 -13.88 -10.97 -6.50
N ARG A 241 -14.42 -12.11 -6.07
CA ARG A 241 -15.50 -12.17 -5.08
C ARG A 241 -15.06 -11.61 -3.73
N THR A 242 -13.84 -11.92 -3.30
CA THR A 242 -13.29 -11.42 -2.03
C THR A 242 -13.10 -9.91 -2.11
N GLU A 243 -12.52 -9.40 -3.20
CA GLU A 243 -12.28 -7.97 -3.38
C GLU A 243 -13.58 -7.18 -3.50
N THR A 244 -14.55 -7.70 -4.25
CA THR A 244 -15.90 -7.11 -4.36
C THR A 244 -16.57 -7.00 -2.99
N GLU A 245 -16.53 -8.07 -2.20
CA GLU A 245 -17.13 -8.07 -0.87
C GLU A 245 -16.38 -7.16 0.11
N LEU A 246 -15.06 -7.08 -0.01
CA LEU A 246 -14.23 -6.18 0.78
C LEU A 246 -14.61 -4.72 0.55
N LEU A 247 -14.68 -4.27 -0.71
CA LEU A 247 -15.10 -2.90 -1.04
C LEU A 247 -16.55 -2.62 -0.60
N ARG A 248 -17.47 -3.57 -0.78
CA ARG A 248 -18.85 -3.44 -0.28
C ARG A 248 -18.91 -3.19 1.22
N ARG A 249 -18.07 -3.87 2.00
CA ARG A 249 -18.01 -3.70 3.46
C ARG A 249 -17.43 -2.36 3.85
N VAL A 250 -16.40 -1.89 3.15
CA VAL A 250 -15.83 -0.55 3.33
C VAL A 250 -16.90 0.53 3.09
N VAL A 251 -17.61 0.45 1.97
CA VAL A 251 -18.69 1.40 1.62
C VAL A 251 -19.86 1.30 2.62
N ALA A 252 -20.27 0.09 2.98
CA ALA A 252 -21.34 -0.12 3.97
C ALA A 252 -20.97 0.40 5.38
N ALA A 253 -19.68 0.51 5.68
CA ALA A 253 -19.18 1.08 6.93
C ALA A 253 -19.06 2.61 6.91
N GLY A 254 -19.44 3.26 5.80
CA GLY A 254 -19.39 4.72 5.65
C GLY A 254 -18.30 5.25 4.72
N GLY A 255 -17.51 4.36 4.12
CA GLY A 255 -16.47 4.73 3.17
C GLY A 255 -17.06 5.33 1.90
N VAL A 256 -16.41 6.37 1.38
CA VAL A 256 -16.83 7.07 0.16
C VAL A 256 -15.70 7.15 -0.83
N ASP A 257 -16.01 7.31 -2.10
CA ASP A 257 -15.01 7.63 -3.10
C ASP A 257 -14.40 9.03 -2.85
N GLY A 258 -13.07 9.14 -2.79
CA GLY A 258 -12.37 10.41 -2.51
C GLY A 258 -12.55 11.48 -3.60
N CYS A 259 -12.80 11.05 -4.84
CA CYS A 259 -13.03 11.91 -5.99
C CYS A 259 -14.50 12.34 -6.10
N THR A 260 -15.44 11.40 -6.05
CA THR A 260 -16.89 11.65 -6.27
C THR A 260 -17.62 12.04 -4.99
N LYS A 261 -17.06 11.74 -3.81
CA LYS A 261 -17.67 11.91 -2.48
C LYS A 261 -18.99 11.14 -2.33
N LYS A 262 -19.11 9.99 -2.98
CA LYS A 262 -20.31 9.13 -2.92
C LYS A 262 -20.00 7.79 -2.29
N ALA A 263 -20.99 7.24 -1.60
CA ALA A 263 -20.97 5.87 -1.11
C ALA A 263 -21.34 4.92 -2.27
N GLU A 264 -20.37 4.62 -3.12
CA GLU A 264 -20.53 3.76 -4.29
C GLU A 264 -19.32 2.81 -4.43
N LEU A 265 -19.46 1.74 -5.21
CA LEU A 265 -18.39 0.74 -5.39
C LEU A 265 -17.33 1.22 -6.37
N THR A 266 -16.74 2.36 -6.06
CA THR A 266 -15.64 3.00 -6.79
C THR A 266 -14.48 3.32 -5.85
N VAL A 267 -13.30 3.40 -6.43
CA VAL A 267 -12.10 3.94 -5.79
C VAL A 267 -11.48 4.91 -6.80
N ASP A 268 -11.21 6.14 -6.38
CA ASP A 268 -10.69 7.23 -7.22
C ASP A 268 -11.50 7.49 -8.50
N ALA A 269 -12.82 7.50 -8.38
CA ALA A 269 -13.78 7.59 -9.48
C ALA A 269 -13.68 6.46 -10.51
N LEU A 270 -12.92 5.39 -10.24
CA LEU A 270 -12.87 4.20 -11.09
C LEU A 270 -13.88 3.16 -10.59
N PRO A 271 -14.65 2.54 -11.49
CA PRO A 271 -15.59 1.50 -11.11
C PRO A 271 -14.88 0.21 -10.70
N LEU A 272 -15.52 -0.56 -9.81
CA LEU A 272 -15.05 -1.88 -9.35
C LEU A 272 -14.50 -2.77 -10.48
N GLU A 273 -15.16 -2.80 -11.64
CA GLU A 273 -14.74 -3.62 -12.78
C GLU A 273 -13.34 -3.26 -13.30
N THR A 274 -12.91 -2.00 -13.19
CA THR A 274 -11.54 -1.60 -13.52
C THR A 274 -10.56 -2.20 -12.54
N HIS A 275 -10.82 -2.08 -11.24
CA HIS A 275 -9.99 -2.65 -10.19
C HIS A 275 -9.87 -4.18 -10.29
N LEU A 276 -10.97 -4.87 -10.57
CA LEU A 276 -10.98 -6.33 -10.75
C LEU A 276 -10.13 -6.78 -11.95
N ARG A 277 -10.13 -6.03 -13.06
CA ARG A 277 -9.24 -6.32 -14.20
C ARG A 277 -7.77 -6.19 -13.82
N ILE A 278 -7.40 -5.17 -13.04
CA ILE A 278 -6.04 -5.00 -12.52
C ILE A 278 -5.66 -6.17 -11.62
N LEU A 279 -6.52 -6.55 -10.68
CA LEU A 279 -6.31 -7.71 -9.81
C LEU A 279 -6.10 -9.00 -10.61
N GLN A 280 -6.92 -9.25 -11.64
CA GLN A 280 -6.77 -10.40 -12.53
C GLN A 280 -5.41 -10.41 -13.22
N SER A 281 -4.94 -9.27 -13.75
CA SER A 281 -3.60 -9.18 -14.35
C SER A 281 -2.48 -9.50 -13.37
N VAL A 282 -2.57 -9.03 -12.11
CA VAL A 282 -1.57 -9.38 -11.08
C VAL A 282 -1.63 -10.86 -10.73
N ARG A 283 -2.83 -11.45 -10.61
CA ARG A 283 -3.00 -12.88 -10.32
C ARG A 283 -2.42 -13.75 -11.43
N GLU A 284 -2.71 -13.44 -12.69
CA GLU A 284 -2.17 -14.14 -13.86
C GLU A 284 -0.64 -14.08 -13.87
N LEU A 285 -0.06 -12.90 -13.72
CA LEU A 285 1.39 -12.70 -13.64
C LEU A 285 2.01 -13.54 -12.50
N THR A 286 1.36 -13.55 -11.33
CA THR A 286 1.82 -14.30 -10.16
C THR A 286 1.77 -15.80 -10.41
N ASP A 287 0.64 -16.33 -10.90
CA ASP A 287 0.43 -17.75 -11.16
C ASP A 287 1.39 -18.29 -12.23
N GLU A 288 1.59 -17.55 -13.32
CA GLU A 288 2.58 -17.92 -14.34
C GLU A 288 3.99 -17.97 -13.78
N THR A 289 4.34 -17.02 -12.92
CA THR A 289 5.69 -16.94 -12.34
C THR A 289 5.92 -18.07 -11.33
N LEU A 290 4.92 -18.37 -10.49
CA LEU A 290 4.94 -19.52 -9.58
C LEU A 290 5.10 -20.84 -10.35
N LYS A 291 4.33 -21.05 -11.42
CA LYS A 291 4.47 -22.25 -12.28
C LYS A 291 5.89 -22.39 -12.85
N LYS A 292 6.49 -21.29 -13.32
CA LYS A 292 7.87 -21.27 -13.83
C LYS A 292 8.89 -21.57 -12.73
N GLN A 293 8.68 -21.11 -11.49
CA GLN A 293 9.55 -21.43 -10.34
C GLN A 293 9.46 -22.92 -9.97
N THR A 294 8.26 -23.48 -9.93
CA THR A 294 8.03 -24.90 -9.66
C THR A 294 8.69 -25.78 -10.73
N ALA A 295 8.45 -25.49 -12.01
CA ALA A 295 9.07 -26.25 -13.11
C ALA A 295 10.62 -26.23 -13.06
N LYS A 296 11.22 -25.08 -12.69
CA LYS A 296 12.67 -24.97 -12.50
C LYS A 296 13.18 -25.80 -11.32
N ARG A 297 12.41 -25.89 -10.22
CA ARG A 297 12.75 -26.72 -9.05
C ARG A 297 12.60 -28.22 -9.35
N GLU A 298 11.63 -28.58 -10.20
CA GLU A 298 11.33 -29.96 -10.58
C GLU A 298 12.21 -30.51 -11.71
N THR A 299 13.01 -29.68 -12.40
CA THR A 299 13.95 -30.16 -13.42
C THR A 299 15.21 -30.72 -12.74
N PRO A 300 15.38 -32.04 -12.57
CA PRO A 300 16.55 -32.60 -11.91
C PRO A 300 17.72 -32.61 -12.90
N TYR A 301 18.93 -32.72 -12.35
CA TYR A 301 20.26 -32.80 -12.97
C TYR A 301 20.46 -33.94 -14.01
N PHE A 302 19.49 -34.26 -14.89
CA PHE A 302 19.55 -35.41 -15.80
C PHE A 302 20.39 -35.21 -17.08
N TYR A 303 21.16 -34.11 -17.19
CA TYR A 303 21.94 -33.78 -18.39
C TYR A 303 23.43 -33.47 -18.15
N ARG A 304 24.02 -33.90 -17.02
CA ARG A 304 25.47 -33.73 -16.77
C ARG A 304 26.33 -35.00 -16.79
N GLU A 305 25.77 -36.20 -16.90
CA GLU A 305 26.56 -37.46 -16.90
C GLU A 305 26.30 -38.39 -18.11
N ARG A 306 26.32 -37.86 -19.34
CA ARG A 306 26.46 -38.70 -20.56
C ARG A 306 27.49 -38.16 -21.56
N LYS A 307 28.59 -37.58 -21.08
CA LYS A 307 29.75 -37.25 -21.92
C LYS A 307 31.11 -37.66 -21.35
N VAL A 308 31.15 -38.48 -20.30
CA VAL A 308 32.39 -39.08 -19.79
C VAL A 308 32.19 -40.58 -19.56
N MET A 309 31.84 -41.31 -20.62
CA MET A 309 32.00 -42.78 -20.73
C MET A 309 31.97 -43.20 -22.21
N ALA A 310 32.76 -42.49 -23.02
CA ALA A 310 33.11 -42.89 -24.38
C ALA A 310 34.57 -42.47 -24.65
N ALA A 311 35.47 -42.92 -23.78
CA ALA A 311 36.92 -42.86 -23.96
C ALA A 311 37.60 -43.74 -22.90
N VAL A 312 37.35 -45.05 -22.95
CA VAL A 312 38.29 -46.10 -22.52
C VAL A 312 38.15 -47.24 -23.50
#